data_AF-A0A1B1X417-F1
#
_entry.id   AF-A0A1B1X417-F1
#
_cell.length_a   1.000
_cell.length_b   1.000
_cell.length_c   1.000
_cell.angle_alpha   90.00
_cell.angle_beta   90.00
_cell.angle_gamma   90.00
#
_symmetry.space_group_name_H-M   'P 1'
#
loop_
_entity.id
_entity.type
_entity.pdbx_description
1 polymer ?
#
loop_
_entity_poly.entity_id
_entity_poly.type
_entity_poly.pdbx_seq_one_letter_code
_entity_poly.pdbx_strand_id
1 'polypeptide(L)' 'MTTLLHVLGSVLVSCFLVALATGSDFNQDFQVTWGDGRGKVVNNGQLLTLSLDRVSGSGFQSKNEYLFGKIDMQIKLVPG' A
#
# COMPACT_ATOMS: atom_id res chain seq x y z
N MET A 1 -7.87 29.04 -29.48
CA MET A 1 -6.78 28.06 -29.68
C MET A 1 -5.76 28.11 -28.54
N THR A 2 -5.26 29.29 -28.17
CA THR A 2 -4.36 29.48 -27.02
C THR A 2 -5.01 29.13 -25.68
N THR A 3 -6.27 29.52 -25.43
CA THR A 3 -7.00 29.16 -24.19
C THR A 3 -7.16 27.66 -23.99
N LEU A 4 -7.44 26.92 -25.08
CA LEU A 4 -7.55 25.46 -25.06
C LEU A 4 -6.22 24.79 -24.68
N LEU A 5 -5.10 25.33 -25.17
CA LEU A 5 -3.76 24.83 -24.86
C LEU A 5 -3.43 25.01 -23.36
N HIS A 6 -3.80 26.14 -22.76
CA HIS A 6 -3.61 26.39 -21.33
C HIS A 6 -4.47 25.46 -20.47
N VAL A 7 -5.73 25.22 -20.86
CA VAL A 7 -6.62 24.28 -20.15
C VAL A 7 -6.09 22.85 -20.24
N LEU A 8 -5.62 22.42 -21.42
CA LEU A 8 -5.02 21.09 -21.58
C LEU A 8 -3.75 20.94 -20.72
N GLY A 9 -2.90 21.97 -20.71
CA GLY A 9 -1.73 22.02 -19.84
C GLY A 9 -2.07 21.95 -18.36
N SER A 10 -3.07 22.70 -17.89
CA SER A 10 -3.48 22.67 -16.48
C SER A 10 -4.08 21.32 -16.08
N VAL A 11 -4.84 20.67 -16.98
CA VAL A 11 -5.41 19.34 -16.75
C VAL A 11 -4.31 18.29 -16.64
N LEU A 12 -3.32 18.31 -17.55
CA LEU A 12 -2.18 17.40 -17.51
C LEU A 12 -1.39 17.53 -16.20
N VAL A 13 -1.08 18.77 -15.79
CA VAL A 13 -0.38 19.03 -14.52
C VAL A 13 -1.19 18.52 -13.33
N SER A 14 -2.51 18.76 -13.31
CA SER A 14 -3.39 18.25 -12.26
C SER A 14 -3.43 16.72 -12.21
N CYS A 15 -3.49 16.04 -13.36
CA CYS A 15 -3.49 14.57 -13.40
C CYS A 15 -2.17 13.98 -12.85
N PHE A 16 -1.02 14.58 -13.20
CA PHE A 16 0.27 14.16 -12.68
C PHE A 16 0.38 14.32 -11.16
N LEU A 17 -0.12 15.43 -10.61
CA LEU A 17 -0.11 15.66 -9.16
C LEU A 17 -0.98 14.65 -8.41
N VAL A 18 -2.12 14.26 -8.97
CA VAL A 18 -3.01 13.24 -8.38
C VAL A 18 -2.34 11.86 -8.37
N ALA A 19 -1.63 11.49 -9.44
CA ALA A 19 -0.90 10.22 -9.53
C ALA A 19 0.23 10.09 -8.50
N LEU A 20 0.87 11.21 -8.12
CA LEU A 20 1.91 11.22 -7.08
C LEU A 20 1.33 11.18 -5.66
N ALA A 21 0.06 11.54 -5.49
CA ALA A 21 -0.61 11.60 -4.19
C ALA A 21 -1.25 10.27 -3.76
N THR A 22 -1.29 9.25 -4.62
CA THR A 22 -1.83 7.95 -4.25
C THR A 22 -0.85 7.23 -3.33
N GLY A 23 -1.26 6.99 -2.08
CA GLY A 23 -0.52 6.10 -1.18
C GLY A 23 -0.34 4.72 -1.80
N SER A 24 0.77 4.05 -1.48
CA SER A 24 1.05 2.69 -1.92
C SER A 24 -0.09 1.74 -1.48
N ASP A 25 -0.61 0.96 -2.43
CA ASP A 25 -1.51 -0.15 -2.15
C ASP A 25 -0.66 -1.38 -1.83
N PHE A 26 -0.72 -1.84 -0.58
CA PHE A 26 -0.03 -3.03 -0.08
C PHE A 26 -0.21 -4.25 -0.99
N ASN A 27 -1.39 -4.40 -1.60
CA ASN A 27 -1.70 -5.55 -2.45
C ASN A 27 -0.95 -5.52 -3.78
N GLN A 28 -0.24 -4.46 -4.14
CA GLN A 28 0.62 -4.45 -5.32
C GLN A 28 1.85 -5.33 -5.09
N ASP A 29 2.53 -5.12 -3.96
CA ASP A 29 3.87 -5.67 -3.69
C ASP A 29 3.86 -6.87 -2.74
N PHE A 30 2.85 -6.99 -1.88
CA PHE A 30 2.77 -7.98 -0.81
C PHE A 30 1.44 -8.76 -0.83
N GLN A 31 1.44 -9.90 -0.13
CA GLN A 31 0.26 -10.72 0.10
C GLN A 31 0.25 -11.28 1.52
N VAL A 32 -0.94 -11.41 2.12
CA VAL A 32 -1.12 -12.13 3.39
C VAL A 32 -1.03 -13.62 3.10
N THR A 33 -0.11 -14.33 3.75
CA THR A 33 0.17 -15.75 3.51
C THR A 33 -0.33 -16.66 4.62
N TRP A 34 -0.55 -16.10 5.82
CA TRP A 34 -0.95 -16.87 7.00
C TRP A 34 -1.93 -16.07 7.88
N GLY A 35 -2.82 -16.80 8.56
CA GLY A 35 -3.56 -16.27 9.70
C GLY A 35 -5.08 -16.42 9.66
N ASP A 36 -5.66 -17.07 8.64
CA ASP A 36 -7.08 -17.44 8.64
C ASP A 36 -8.00 -16.26 9.01
N GLY A 37 -7.83 -15.14 8.29
CA GLY A 37 -8.56 -13.88 8.53
C GLY A 37 -7.97 -12.95 9.59
N ARG A 38 -6.88 -13.33 10.28
CA ARG A 38 -6.18 -12.49 11.28
C ARG A 38 -5.23 -11.45 10.67
N GLY A 39 -4.83 -11.65 9.41
CA GLY A 39 -4.16 -10.63 8.61
C GLY A 39 -5.18 -9.97 7.67
N LYS A 40 -5.37 -8.66 7.78
CA LYS A 40 -6.33 -7.89 6.97
C LYS A 40 -5.69 -6.68 6.37
N VAL A 41 -5.90 -6.49 5.07
CA VAL A 41 -5.56 -5.26 4.36
C VAL A 41 -6.83 -4.42 4.29
N VAL A 42 -6.76 -3.20 4.84
CA VAL A 42 -7.88 -2.26 4.93
C VAL A 42 -7.47 -0.90 4.32
N ASN A 43 -8.41 0.05 4.27
CA ASN A 43 -8.20 1.39 3.71
C ASN A 43 -7.62 1.34 2.28
N ASN A 44 -8.23 0.53 1.40
CA ASN A 44 -7.82 0.36 0.01
C ASN A 44 -6.31 0.09 -0.15
N GLY A 45 -5.77 -0.84 0.66
CA GLY A 45 -4.36 -1.21 0.56
C GLY A 45 -3.41 -0.44 1.46
N GLN A 46 -3.86 0.63 2.11
CA GLN A 46 -2.94 1.52 2.83
C GLN A 46 -2.57 1.03 4.23
N LEU A 47 -3.33 0.10 4.81
CA LEU A 47 -3.08 -0.40 6.16
C LEU A 47 -3.20 -1.91 6.22
N LEU A 48 -2.13 -2.57 6.65
CA LEU A 48 -2.13 -3.96 7.06
C LEU A 48 -2.34 -4.04 8.58
N THR A 49 -3.30 -4.83 9.03
CA THR A 49 -3.47 -5.22 10.44
C THR A 49 -3.17 -6.70 10.61
N LEU A 50 -2.28 -7.02 11.54
CA LEU A 50 -1.97 -8.39 11.95
C LEU A 50 -2.45 -8.60 13.38
N SER A 51 -3.01 -9.77 13.65
CA SER A 51 -3.47 -10.17 14.98
C SER A 51 -2.99 -11.57 15.34
N LEU A 52 -2.97 -11.83 16.65
CA LEU A 52 -2.58 -13.09 17.28
C LEU A 52 -3.60 -13.39 18.37
N ASP A 53 -4.09 -14.62 18.40
CA ASP A 53 -4.92 -15.15 19.47
C ASP A 53 -4.40 -16.54 19.92
N ARG A 54 -5.20 -17.26 20.71
CA ARG A 54 -4.84 -18.60 21.20
C ARG A 54 -4.76 -19.66 20.10
N VAL A 55 -5.39 -19.43 18.96
CA VAL A 55 -5.44 -20.37 17.84
C VAL A 55 -4.21 -20.18 16.96
N SER A 56 -3.92 -18.96 16.53
CA SER A 56 -2.76 -18.67 15.70
C SER A 56 -2.46 -17.17 15.56
N GLY A 57 -1.29 -16.86 14.97
CA GLY A 57 -0.91 -15.53 14.50
C GLY A 57 -1.31 -15.24 13.06
N SER A 58 -0.70 -14.22 12.45
CA SER A 58 -0.85 -13.87 11.04
C SER A 58 0.47 -13.38 10.44
N GLY A 59 0.59 -13.45 9.12
CA GLY A 59 1.82 -13.09 8.41
C GLY A 59 1.58 -12.73 6.95
N PHE A 60 2.57 -12.05 6.37
CA PHE A 60 2.57 -11.61 4.98
C PHE A 60 3.95 -11.82 4.35
N GLN A 61 4.00 -11.78 3.02
CA GLN A 61 5.21 -11.96 2.23
C GLN A 61 5.17 -11.05 1.02
N SER A 62 6.35 -10.62 0.53
CA SER A 62 6.46 -10.00 -0.79
C SER A 62 6.09 -11.00 -1.88
N LYS A 63 5.48 -10.51 -2.97
CA LYS A 63 5.16 -11.36 -4.13
C LYS A 63 6.39 -11.73 -4.93
N ASN A 64 7.39 -10.86 -4.92
CA ASN A 64 8.66 -11.05 -5.61
C ASN A 64 9.77 -11.35 -4.61
N GLU A 65 10.76 -12.09 -5.08
CA GLU A 65 12.01 -12.30 -4.38
C GLU A 65 13.04 -11.26 -4.85
N TYR A 66 13.87 -10.80 -3.92
CA TYR A 66 14.87 -9.77 -4.20
C TYR A 66 16.23 -10.26 -3.69
N LEU A 67 17.24 -10.24 -4.57
CA LEU A 67 18.62 -10.53 -4.17
C LEU A 67 19.23 -9.37 -3.37
N PHE A 68 18.83 -8.14 -3.70
CA PHE A 68 19.19 -6.90 -3.02
C PHE A 68 17.97 -5.96 -3.01
N GLY A 69 17.76 -5.22 -1.91
CA GLY A 69 16.65 -4.28 -1.83
C GLY A 69 16.67 -3.45 -0.55
N LYS A 70 15.92 -2.34 -0.58
CA LYS A 70 15.59 -1.53 0.60
C LYS A 70 14.09 -1.66 0.84
N ILE A 71 13.70 -2.10 2.04
CA ILE A 71 12.31 -2.24 2.42
C ILE A 71 12.04 -1.23 3.54
N ASP A 72 11.16 -0.28 3.28
CA ASP A 72 10.72 0.72 4.25
C ASP A 72 9.25 0.46 4.61
N MET A 73 8.95 0.35 5.92
CA MET A 73 7.59 0.14 6.42
C MET A 73 7.33 0.99 7.66
N GLN A 74 6.11 1.52 7.79
CA GLN A 74 5.64 2.15 9.02
C GLN A 74 4.95 1.11 9.89
N ILE A 75 5.42 0.94 11.12
CA ILE A 75 4.93 -0.11 12.03
C ILE A 75 4.41 0.53 13.32
N LYS A 76 3.18 0.17 13.69
CA LYS A 76 2.60 0.43 15.01
C LYS A 76 2.49 -0.88 15.79
N LEU A 77 3.09 -0.93 16.97
CA LEU A 77 3.05 -2.10 17.85
C LEU A 77 1.78 -2.11 18.71
N VAL A 78 1.41 -3.32 19.16
CA VAL A 78 0.35 -3.50 20.16
C VAL A 78 0.81 -2.97 21.52
N PRO A 79 -0.08 -2.37 22.33
CA PRO A 79 0.22 -2.02 23.72
C PRO A 79 0.25 -3.27 24.61
N GLY A 80 0.90 -3.15 25.78
CA GLY A 80 0.98 -4.20 26.81
C GLY A 80 -0.12 -4.10 27.85
#